data_AF-A0A8J0SVG8-F1
#
_entry.id   AF-A0A8J0SVG8-F1
#
_cell.length_a   1.000
_cell.length_b   1.000
_cell.length_c   1.000
_cell.angle_alpha   90.00
_cell.angle_beta   90.00
_cell.angle_gamma   90.00
#
_symmetry.space_group_name_H-M   'P 1'
#
loop_
_entity.id
_entity.type
_entity.pdbx_description
1 polymer ?
#
loop_
_entity_poly.entity_id
_entity_poly.type
_entity_poly.pdbx_seq_one_letter_code
_entity_poly.pdbx_strand_id
1 'polypeptide(L)'
;MKGFLTGACVMSAVIATVYSLYCLRCFESKKRCLTYMECKEGEVCLTSYENTLYYLGETLHTPIWSGCWQSEDCNVNISFSTPLIKVRYATSCCNTDNCTAPTPTLMPLNAEKNGHTCPACHGENCIPQYSMACTGEEKTCIHFNSFLGYSRGCATTDHCNATYIVNPSLNNRYICNRNDTTLSLPVRNFLFCQSCYYRTKTCYTKLQLCGVQEDVCVTEKIRTIHNGQDVTYVNKRCGQARECSRVGTLRSNKKKIGINTTCCSTSGCNPPVPISPPMDSEPNGLTCPSCYVSNSDTCLQKYPMKCVGNESHCIHYISKDTFENDVTKESFHGCTTDSICKAGSSRRHFSYPEIKAIRTTRMDLTCSKALGLNNAVQPPLVSVIIGLRVINSIF
;
A
#
# COMPACT_ATOMS: atom_id res chain seq x y z
N MET A 1 -89.82 16.46 45.76
CA MET A 1 -88.59 16.28 46.54
C MET A 1 -87.53 15.75 45.60
N LYS A 2 -86.48 16.56 45.40
CA LYS A 2 -85.29 16.32 44.57
C LYS A 2 -84.46 15.21 45.25
N GLY A 3 -83.84 14.22 44.60
CA GLY A 3 -83.07 14.23 43.36
C GLY A 3 -81.66 13.73 43.72
N PHE A 4 -81.32 12.52 43.26
CA PHE A 4 -80.07 11.78 43.48
C PHE A 4 -78.79 12.60 43.19
N LEU A 5 -77.75 12.42 44.00
CA LEU A 5 -76.37 12.85 43.73
C LEU A 5 -75.41 11.71 44.08
N THR A 6 -75.14 10.85 43.11
CA THR A 6 -73.98 9.95 43.09
C THR A 6 -72.85 10.67 42.36
N GLY A 7 -71.80 11.05 43.11
CA GLY A 7 -70.58 11.64 42.54
C GLY A 7 -69.76 10.58 41.82
N ALA A 8 -69.63 10.71 40.50
CA ALA A 8 -68.68 9.93 39.70
C ALA A 8 -67.33 10.64 39.70
N CYS A 9 -66.32 9.99 40.29
CA CYS A 9 -64.93 10.42 40.24
C CYS A 9 -64.34 9.97 38.90
N VAL A 10 -64.13 10.89 37.96
CA VAL A 10 -63.43 10.61 36.70
C VAL A 10 -61.94 10.76 36.94
N MET A 11 -61.26 9.66 37.24
CA MET A 11 -59.80 9.58 37.17
C MET A 11 -59.41 9.37 35.71
N SER A 12 -58.94 10.41 35.04
CA SER A 12 -58.31 10.30 33.73
C SER A 12 -56.98 9.55 33.88
N ALA A 13 -56.97 8.27 33.49
CA ALA A 13 -55.73 7.52 33.32
C ALA A 13 -54.96 8.08 32.12
N VAL A 14 -53.85 8.79 32.38
CA VAL A 14 -52.84 9.07 31.36
C VAL A 14 -52.14 7.76 31.07
N ILE A 15 -52.50 7.09 29.98
CA ILE A 15 -51.76 5.96 29.45
C ILE A 15 -50.48 6.54 28.86
N ALA A 16 -49.39 6.50 29.63
CA ALA A 16 -48.05 6.67 29.07
C ALA A 16 -47.79 5.47 28.16
N THR A 17 -48.03 5.62 26.86
CA THR A 17 -47.62 4.62 25.87
C THR A 17 -46.10 4.66 25.82
N VAL A 18 -45.44 3.77 26.57
CA VAL A 18 -44.03 3.48 26.39
C VAL A 18 -43.92 2.80 25.02
N TYR A 19 -43.48 3.53 24.02
CA TYR A 19 -43.14 2.95 22.72
C TYR A 19 -41.82 2.21 22.90
N SER A 20 -41.85 0.87 22.90
CA SER A 20 -40.64 0.06 22.80
C SER A 20 -39.94 0.36 21.48
N LEU A 21 -38.65 0.74 21.53
CA LEU A 21 -37.85 0.97 20.34
C LEU A 21 -37.42 -0.39 19.77
N TYR A 22 -37.59 -0.61 18.46
CA TYR A 22 -37.03 -1.77 17.78
C TYR A 22 -35.96 -1.37 16.77
N CYS A 23 -34.79 -1.97 16.90
CA CYS A 23 -33.59 -1.67 16.13
C CYS A 23 -33.28 -2.83 15.17
N LEU A 24 -32.93 -2.56 13.92
CA LEU A 24 -32.53 -3.60 12.96
C LEU A 24 -31.18 -4.21 13.35
N ARG A 25 -31.13 -5.55 13.48
CA ARG A 25 -29.91 -6.28 13.82
C ARG A 25 -29.26 -6.89 12.59
N CYS A 26 -28.02 -6.47 12.31
CA CYS A 26 -27.23 -6.98 11.18
C CYS A 26 -25.89 -7.55 11.68
N PHE A 27 -25.60 -8.83 11.36
CA PHE A 27 -24.32 -9.47 11.61
C PHE A 27 -23.65 -9.91 10.31
N GLU A 28 -22.48 -9.33 10.10
CA GLU A 28 -21.33 -9.69 9.26
C GLU A 28 -21.46 -10.42 7.89
N SER A 29 -20.78 -9.81 6.91
CA SER A 29 -20.18 -10.33 5.66
C SER A 29 -21.06 -10.67 4.45
N LYS A 30 -22.39 -10.79 4.58
CA LYS A 30 -23.27 -11.07 3.42
C LYS A 30 -24.64 -10.38 3.48
N LYS A 31 -24.73 -9.04 3.64
CA LYS A 31 -25.97 -8.24 3.43
C LYS A 31 -27.28 -8.81 4.04
N ARG A 32 -27.22 -9.68 5.05
CA ARG A 32 -28.41 -10.33 5.63
C ARG A 32 -28.62 -9.76 7.02
N CYS A 33 -29.47 -8.73 7.09
CA CYS A 33 -30.05 -8.32 8.36
C CYS A 33 -31.08 -9.38 8.77
N LEU A 34 -30.99 -9.84 10.01
CA LEU A 34 -31.68 -11.06 10.44
C LEU A 34 -33.08 -10.76 10.96
N THR A 35 -33.21 -9.72 11.78
CA THR A 35 -34.46 -9.36 12.47
C THR A 35 -34.36 -7.97 13.13
N TYR A 36 -35.49 -7.43 13.56
CA TYR A 36 -35.56 -6.37 14.56
C TYR A 36 -35.39 -6.96 15.97
N MET A 37 -34.77 -6.18 16.86
CA MET A 37 -34.63 -6.51 18.28
C MET A 37 -35.10 -5.33 19.13
N GLU A 38 -35.70 -5.62 20.29
CA GLU A 38 -36.17 -4.61 21.23
C GLU A 38 -34.98 -3.98 21.96
N CYS A 39 -34.92 -2.65 21.95
CA CYS A 39 -33.87 -1.83 22.55
C CYS A 39 -34.29 -1.49 24.00
N LYS A 40 -33.35 -1.47 24.95
CA LYS A 40 -33.63 -1.11 26.35
C LYS A 40 -33.92 0.37 26.48
N GLU A 41 -34.47 0.76 27.63
CA GLU A 41 -34.66 2.17 27.97
C GLU A 41 -33.34 2.95 27.86
N GLY A 42 -33.35 4.06 27.12
CA GLY A 42 -32.16 4.88 26.84
C GLY A 42 -31.30 4.42 25.66
N GLU A 43 -31.59 3.27 25.05
CA GLU A 43 -30.88 2.80 23.84
C GLU A 43 -31.45 3.42 22.55
N VAL A 44 -30.61 3.43 21.50
CA VAL A 44 -30.91 3.97 20.18
C VAL A 44 -30.49 2.99 19.08
N CYS A 45 -31.07 3.11 17.89
CA CYS A 45 -30.64 2.35 16.72
C CYS A 45 -29.31 2.93 16.21
N LEU A 46 -28.24 2.15 16.26
CA LEU A 46 -26.90 2.55 15.79
C LEU A 46 -26.50 1.74 14.56
N THR A 47 -25.94 2.44 13.56
CA THR A 47 -25.23 1.87 12.42
C THR A 47 -23.76 2.25 12.54
N SER A 48 -22.87 1.28 12.47
CA SER A 48 -21.42 1.53 12.43
C SER A 48 -20.82 1.18 11.08
N TYR A 49 -19.70 1.81 10.74
CA TYR A 49 -18.89 1.44 9.59
C TYR A 49 -17.42 1.50 9.96
N GLU A 50 -16.69 0.46 9.60
CA GLU A 50 -15.27 0.34 9.89
C GLU A 50 -14.51 0.00 8.60
N ASN A 51 -13.35 0.65 8.46
CA ASN A 51 -12.44 0.43 7.36
C ASN A 51 -11.04 0.20 7.91
N THR A 52 -10.57 -1.04 7.81
CA THR A 52 -9.25 -1.46 8.24
C THR A 52 -8.35 -1.68 7.03
N LEU A 53 -7.27 -0.91 6.95
CA LEU A 53 -6.24 -0.97 5.91
C LEU A 53 -5.01 -1.67 6.46
N TYR A 54 -4.65 -2.83 5.92
CA TYR A 54 -3.48 -3.59 6.34
C TYR A 54 -2.23 -3.23 5.53
N TYR A 55 -1.06 -3.48 6.14
CA TYR A 55 0.25 -3.29 5.52
C TYR A 55 0.42 -4.12 4.25
N LEU A 56 -0.25 -5.27 4.19
CA LEU A 56 -0.30 -6.13 3.00
C LEU A 56 -1.25 -5.61 1.91
N GLY A 57 -1.80 -4.40 2.02
CA GLY A 57 -2.73 -3.84 1.01
C GLY A 57 -4.12 -4.45 1.02
N GLU A 58 -4.41 -5.35 1.96
CA GLU A 58 -5.77 -5.80 2.23
C GLU A 58 -6.55 -4.66 2.88
N THR A 59 -7.67 -4.30 2.28
CA THR A 59 -8.66 -3.45 2.93
C THR A 59 -9.76 -4.37 3.41
N LEU A 60 -9.81 -4.63 4.72
CA LEU A 60 -10.95 -5.30 5.33
C LEU A 60 -11.98 -4.21 5.61
N HIS A 61 -13.03 -4.19 4.79
CA HIS A 61 -14.26 -3.53 5.18
C HIS A 61 -14.97 -4.48 6.12
N THR A 62 -14.83 -4.22 7.41
CA THR A 62 -15.66 -4.85 8.41
C THR A 62 -17.10 -4.34 8.17
N PRO A 63 -18.07 -5.24 8.15
CA PRO A 63 -19.44 -4.98 7.75
C PRO A 63 -20.14 -4.03 8.72
N ILE A 64 -21.17 -3.38 8.20
CA ILE A 64 -22.07 -2.53 8.96
C ILE A 64 -22.66 -3.35 10.10
N TRP A 65 -22.37 -2.94 11.33
CA TRP A 65 -23.02 -3.50 12.50
C TRP A 65 -24.23 -2.62 12.86
N SER A 66 -25.40 -3.26 12.76
CA SER A 66 -26.79 -2.83 13.06
C SER A 66 -27.29 -3.15 14.48
N GLY A 67 -27.76 -2.24 15.33
CA GLY A 67 -28.60 -2.62 16.51
C GLY A 67 -28.74 -1.60 17.66
N CYS A 68 -29.05 -2.07 18.89
CA CYS A 68 -29.45 -1.27 20.08
C CYS A 68 -28.28 -0.82 20.96
N TRP A 69 -27.84 0.43 20.85
CA TRP A 69 -26.64 0.94 21.54
C TRP A 69 -26.96 2.12 22.46
N GLN A 70 -26.01 2.51 23.31
CA GLN A 70 -26.16 3.70 24.15
C GLN A 70 -26.07 4.97 23.30
N SER A 71 -26.81 6.00 23.66
CA SER A 71 -26.80 7.28 22.93
C SER A 71 -25.42 7.97 22.89
N GLU A 72 -24.53 7.62 23.83
CA GLU A 72 -23.15 8.09 23.90
C GLU A 72 -22.28 7.55 22.75
N ASP A 73 -22.65 6.42 22.14
CA ASP A 73 -21.92 5.80 21.04
C ASP A 73 -22.28 6.39 19.66
N CYS A 74 -23.13 7.42 19.63
CA CYS A 74 -23.59 8.05 18.42
C CYS A 74 -22.62 9.10 17.87
N ASN A 75 -22.55 9.18 16.54
CA ASN A 75 -21.73 10.15 15.82
C ASN A 75 -20.23 10.07 16.19
N VAL A 76 -19.78 8.90 16.61
CA VAL A 76 -18.35 8.61 16.82
C VAL A 76 -17.69 8.65 15.45
N ASN A 77 -16.55 9.32 15.35
CA ASN A 77 -15.73 9.31 14.15
C ASN A 77 -14.26 9.32 14.57
N ILE A 78 -13.61 8.17 14.49
CA ILE A 78 -12.28 7.94 15.06
C ILE A 78 -11.36 7.26 14.05
N SER A 79 -10.07 7.50 14.17
CA SER A 79 -9.05 6.75 13.43
C SER A 79 -7.87 6.43 14.31
N PHE A 80 -7.21 5.33 13.96
CA PHE A 80 -5.91 5.02 14.51
C PHE A 80 -5.03 4.37 13.46
N SER A 81 -3.72 4.55 13.62
CA SER A 81 -2.69 4.05 12.73
C SER A 81 -1.57 3.39 13.54
N THR A 82 -1.17 2.20 13.13
CA THR A 82 0.02 1.48 13.61
C THR A 82 0.93 1.18 12.42
N PRO A 83 2.12 0.61 12.65
CA PRO A 83 2.95 0.12 11.54
C PRO A 83 2.29 -0.91 10.64
N LEU A 84 1.25 -1.61 11.12
CA LEU A 84 0.57 -2.64 10.35
C LEU A 84 -0.79 -2.23 9.82
N ILE A 85 -1.56 -1.44 10.56
CA ILE A 85 -2.93 -1.16 10.20
C ILE A 85 -3.27 0.32 10.34
N LYS A 86 -4.11 0.82 9.44
CA LYS A 86 -4.85 2.07 9.66
C LYS A 86 -6.33 1.76 9.67
N VAL A 87 -6.99 2.13 10.76
CA VAL A 87 -8.42 1.89 10.97
C VAL A 87 -9.14 3.22 11.02
N ARG A 88 -10.26 3.29 10.33
CA ARG A 88 -11.24 4.38 10.44
C ARG A 88 -12.56 3.78 10.84
N TYR A 89 -13.22 4.38 11.81
CA TYR A 89 -14.48 3.90 12.37
C TYR A 89 -15.42 5.08 12.54
N ALA A 90 -16.66 4.91 12.10
CA ALA A 90 -17.69 5.90 12.32
C ALA A 90 -19.03 5.27 12.68
N THR A 91 -19.84 5.98 13.46
CA THR A 91 -21.20 5.59 13.84
C THR A 91 -22.20 6.69 13.50
N SER A 92 -23.46 6.28 13.34
CA SER A 92 -24.62 7.14 13.19
C SER A 92 -25.79 6.50 13.91
N CYS A 93 -26.75 7.31 14.32
CA CYS A 93 -27.90 6.82 15.07
C CYS A 93 -29.22 7.39 14.57
N CYS A 94 -30.30 6.71 14.92
CA CYS A 94 -31.66 7.19 14.84
C CYS A 94 -32.47 6.68 16.06
N ASN A 95 -33.54 7.38 16.40
CA ASN A 95 -34.28 7.19 17.66
C ASN A 95 -35.78 6.94 17.46
N THR A 96 -36.21 6.60 16.25
CA THR A 96 -37.60 6.24 15.96
C THR A 96 -37.73 4.73 15.76
N ASP A 97 -38.90 4.19 16.06
CA ASP A 97 -39.15 2.76 15.91
C ASP A 97 -38.89 2.29 14.46
N ASN A 98 -38.26 1.12 14.33
CA ASN A 98 -37.85 0.49 13.07
C ASN A 98 -36.99 1.37 12.15
N CYS A 99 -36.30 2.38 12.68
CA CYS A 99 -35.43 3.23 11.87
C CYS A 99 -34.15 2.50 11.48
N THR A 100 -33.65 2.83 10.28
CA THR A 100 -32.31 2.43 9.84
C THR A 100 -31.41 3.65 9.90
N ALA A 101 -30.44 3.65 10.82
CA ALA A 101 -29.50 4.76 10.92
C ALA A 101 -28.71 4.89 9.60
N PRO A 102 -28.50 6.12 9.10
CA PRO A 102 -27.88 6.34 7.79
C PRO A 102 -26.46 5.77 7.77
N THR A 103 -25.93 5.38 6.61
CA THR A 103 -24.53 4.91 6.57
C THR A 103 -23.59 6.03 7.04
N PRO A 104 -22.79 5.82 8.10
CA PRO A 104 -21.93 6.88 8.63
C PRO A 104 -20.79 7.18 7.66
N THR A 105 -20.37 8.45 7.64
CA THR A 105 -19.25 8.91 6.81
C THR A 105 -17.95 8.78 7.57
N LEU A 106 -17.05 7.93 7.08
CA LEU A 106 -15.70 7.78 7.65
C LEU A 106 -14.90 9.07 7.47
N MET A 107 -14.06 9.41 8.46
CA MET A 107 -13.02 10.42 8.29
C MET A 107 -12.26 10.23 6.97
N PRO A 108 -11.89 11.33 6.27
CA PRO A 108 -11.11 11.23 5.06
C PRO A 108 -9.77 10.57 5.37
N LEU A 109 -9.25 9.81 4.41
CA LEU A 109 -7.90 9.29 4.54
C LEU A 109 -6.92 10.46 4.40
N ASN A 110 -6.47 11.00 5.53
CA ASN A 110 -5.51 12.09 5.56
C ASN A 110 -4.11 11.56 5.88
N ALA A 111 -3.20 11.92 5.00
CA ALA A 111 -1.79 11.58 4.96
C ALA A 111 -0.86 12.67 5.47
N GLU A 112 -1.38 13.88 5.55
CA GLU A 112 -0.62 15.06 5.90
C GLU A 112 -0.16 14.94 7.35
N LYS A 113 1.14 15.13 7.57
CA LYS A 113 1.72 15.04 8.90
C LYS A 113 1.22 16.20 9.73
N ASN A 114 0.72 15.89 10.92
CA ASN A 114 0.19 16.91 11.83
C ASN A 114 1.24 17.41 12.84
N GLY A 115 2.51 17.05 12.67
CA GLY A 115 3.61 17.42 13.58
C GLY A 115 3.73 16.55 14.82
N HIS A 116 2.78 15.65 15.10
CA HIS A 116 2.87 14.70 16.21
C HIS A 116 3.61 13.43 15.82
N THR A 117 4.31 12.84 16.79
CA THR A 117 4.99 11.55 16.62
C THR A 117 4.70 10.64 17.78
N CYS A 118 4.46 9.35 17.50
CA CYS A 118 4.22 8.33 18.50
C CYS A 118 5.20 7.15 18.37
N PRO A 119 5.68 6.57 19.48
CA PRO A 119 6.45 5.33 19.44
C PRO A 119 5.67 4.25 18.70
N ALA A 120 6.34 3.54 17.80
CA ALA A 120 5.67 2.61 16.89
C ALA A 120 6.37 1.25 16.90
N CYS A 121 5.58 0.20 17.05
CA CYS A 121 6.02 -1.18 16.93
C CYS A 121 4.82 -2.09 16.62
N HIS A 122 5.12 -3.29 16.19
CA HIS A 122 4.16 -4.37 16.06
C HIS A 122 4.84 -5.72 16.30
N GLY A 123 4.20 -6.60 17.06
CA GLY A 123 4.65 -7.99 17.29
C GLY A 123 4.33 -8.48 18.70
N GLU A 124 4.72 -9.70 19.03
CA GLU A 124 4.50 -10.29 20.36
C GLU A 124 5.21 -9.50 21.47
N ASN A 125 6.42 -9.00 21.19
CA ASN A 125 7.22 -8.16 22.09
C ASN A 125 7.39 -6.76 21.48
N CYS A 126 6.32 -5.96 21.52
CA CYS A 126 6.29 -4.61 20.94
C CYS A 126 7.09 -3.61 21.80
N ILE A 127 8.39 -3.54 21.54
CA ILE A 127 9.31 -2.52 22.05
C ILE A 127 9.62 -1.55 20.90
N PRO A 128 9.22 -0.28 20.98
CA PRO A 128 9.41 0.68 19.90
C PRO A 128 10.89 1.01 19.71
N GLN A 129 11.41 0.77 18.50
CA GLN A 129 12.76 1.20 18.06
C GLN A 129 12.73 2.43 17.16
N TYR A 130 11.54 2.86 16.76
CA TYR A 130 11.30 4.03 15.93
C TYR A 130 9.98 4.69 16.36
N SER A 131 9.84 5.97 16.04
CA SER A 131 8.57 6.70 16.14
C SER A 131 7.94 6.80 14.76
N MET A 132 6.64 7.02 14.72
CA MET A 132 5.90 7.29 13.50
C MET A 132 5.31 8.68 13.50
N ALA A 133 5.41 9.37 12.36
CA ALA A 133 4.71 10.63 12.18
C ALA A 133 3.20 10.36 12.08
N CYS A 134 2.42 11.02 12.92
CA CYS A 134 0.97 10.93 12.90
C CYS A 134 0.40 11.81 11.78
N THR A 135 -0.79 11.45 11.29
CA THR A 135 -1.42 12.13 10.15
C THR A 135 -2.84 12.59 10.44
N GLY A 136 -3.25 13.68 9.81
CA GLY A 136 -4.60 14.24 9.98
C GLY A 136 -4.92 14.54 11.45
N GLU A 137 -6.05 14.04 11.93
CA GLU A 137 -6.53 14.29 13.30
C GLU A 137 -5.93 13.37 14.37
N GLU A 138 -5.00 12.47 14.02
CA GLU A 138 -4.39 11.55 14.98
C GLU A 138 -3.33 12.25 15.85
N LYS A 139 -3.74 12.78 17.02
CA LYS A 139 -2.88 13.60 17.89
C LYS A 139 -2.45 12.90 19.18
N THR A 140 -2.92 11.67 19.42
CA THR A 140 -2.68 10.91 20.66
C THR A 140 -1.98 9.60 20.38
N CYS A 141 -1.09 9.15 21.28
CA CYS A 141 -0.43 7.86 21.16
C CYS A 141 -1.24 6.75 21.79
N ILE A 142 -1.31 5.61 21.11
CA ILE A 142 -2.01 4.41 21.55
C ILE A 142 -1.07 3.22 21.64
N HIS A 143 -1.38 2.34 22.57
CA HIS A 143 -0.90 0.96 22.54
C HIS A 143 -2.06 0.01 22.82
N PHE A 144 -2.11 -1.09 22.08
CA PHE A 144 -3.15 -2.09 22.26
C PHE A 144 -2.61 -3.49 22.02
N ASN A 145 -3.30 -4.44 22.63
CA ASN A 145 -3.10 -5.85 22.39
C ASN A 145 -4.30 -6.37 21.59
N SER A 146 -4.03 -7.04 20.47
CA SER A 146 -5.07 -7.71 19.69
C SER A 146 -4.66 -9.13 19.33
N PHE A 147 -5.55 -9.88 18.69
CA PHE A 147 -5.21 -11.19 18.12
C PHE A 147 -4.02 -11.14 17.15
N LEU A 148 -3.75 -9.97 16.54
CA LEU A 148 -2.60 -9.79 15.65
C LEU A 148 -1.30 -9.47 16.41
N GLY A 149 -1.34 -9.33 17.73
CA GLY A 149 -0.20 -8.99 18.58
C GLY A 149 -0.24 -7.58 19.14
N TYR A 150 0.78 -7.23 19.93
CA TYR A 150 0.90 -5.90 20.52
C TYR A 150 1.28 -4.87 19.44
N SER A 151 0.60 -3.73 19.45
CA SER A 151 0.85 -2.63 18.52
C SER A 151 0.90 -1.30 19.23
N ARG A 152 1.76 -0.40 18.74
CA ARG A 152 1.80 1.02 19.15
C ARG A 152 1.68 1.92 17.93
N GLY A 153 1.08 3.09 18.11
CA GLY A 153 0.95 4.08 17.04
C GLY A 153 0.16 5.32 17.43
N CYS A 154 -0.48 5.93 16.44
CA CYS A 154 -1.23 7.19 16.57
C CYS A 154 -2.74 6.93 16.56
N ALA A 155 -3.52 7.79 17.23
CA ALA A 155 -4.98 7.80 17.17
C ALA A 155 -5.54 9.21 17.34
N THR A 156 -6.80 9.40 16.93
CA THR A 156 -7.54 10.63 17.22
C THR A 156 -7.77 10.76 18.73
N THR A 157 -7.88 11.99 19.23
CA THR A 157 -8.18 12.22 20.66
C THR A 157 -9.49 11.55 21.07
N ASP A 158 -10.49 11.55 20.18
CA ASP A 158 -11.79 10.95 20.43
C ASP A 158 -11.73 9.42 20.53
N HIS A 159 -10.77 8.76 19.86
CA HIS A 159 -10.54 7.33 20.05
C HIS A 159 -10.21 6.99 21.51
N CYS A 160 -9.54 7.91 22.20
CA CYS A 160 -9.13 7.74 23.59
C CYS A 160 -10.17 8.19 24.61
N ASN A 161 -11.19 8.93 24.17
CA ASN A 161 -12.33 9.34 24.99
C ASN A 161 -13.53 8.40 24.81
N ALA A 162 -13.56 7.62 23.73
CA ALA A 162 -14.59 6.61 23.49
C ALA A 162 -14.49 5.51 24.56
N THR A 163 -15.53 5.40 25.39
CA THR A 163 -15.58 4.53 26.57
C THR A 163 -15.54 3.05 26.22
N TYR A 164 -16.03 2.64 25.05
CA TYR A 164 -16.02 1.24 24.61
C TYR A 164 -16.10 1.11 23.08
N ILE A 165 -14.96 0.98 22.38
CA ILE A 165 -14.97 0.54 20.99
C ILE A 165 -15.12 -0.99 20.98
N VAL A 166 -16.33 -1.48 21.28
CA VAL A 166 -16.64 -2.90 21.11
C VAL A 166 -16.97 -3.12 19.64
N ASN A 167 -15.95 -3.48 18.85
CA ASN A 167 -16.22 -4.44 17.79
C ASN A 167 -16.42 -5.79 18.51
N PRO A 168 -17.61 -6.45 18.41
CA PRO A 168 -17.85 -7.76 19.01
C PRO A 168 -16.81 -8.80 18.57
N SER A 169 -16.15 -8.58 17.43
CA SER A 169 -15.15 -9.45 16.85
C SER A 169 -13.72 -9.22 17.37
N LEU A 170 -13.45 -8.18 18.17
CA LEU A 170 -12.07 -7.83 18.54
C LEU A 170 -11.73 -7.74 20.04
N ASN A 171 -12.67 -7.55 20.97
CA ASN A 171 -12.39 -7.55 22.43
C ASN A 171 -11.04 -6.92 22.86
N ASN A 172 -10.63 -5.81 22.23
CA ASN A 172 -9.29 -5.24 22.39
C ASN A 172 -9.32 -4.18 23.50
N ARG A 173 -8.36 -4.26 24.43
CA ARG A 173 -8.12 -3.23 25.44
C ARG A 173 -7.10 -2.23 24.89
N TYR A 174 -7.56 -1.03 24.57
CA TYR A 174 -6.71 0.09 24.16
C TYR A 174 -6.30 0.89 25.40
N ILE A 175 -5.05 1.33 25.45
CA ILE A 175 -4.60 2.30 26.44
C ILE A 175 -4.02 3.48 25.66
N CYS A 176 -4.38 4.67 26.11
CA CYS A 176 -3.95 5.93 25.49
C CYS A 176 -2.99 6.66 26.41
N ASN A 177 -1.91 7.18 25.87
CA ASN A 177 -0.94 7.96 26.62
C ASN A 177 -0.64 9.27 25.89
N ARG A 178 -1.05 10.40 26.47
CA ARG A 178 -0.76 11.74 25.92
C ARG A 178 0.71 12.15 26.08
N ASN A 179 1.47 11.48 26.96
CA ASN A 179 2.85 11.84 27.30
C ASN A 179 3.91 11.02 26.53
N ASP A 180 3.50 10.05 25.71
CA ASP A 180 4.41 9.14 24.99
C ASP A 180 5.10 9.80 23.77
N THR A 181 4.86 11.09 23.53
CA THR A 181 5.46 11.88 22.43
C THR A 181 6.94 12.24 22.65
N THR A 182 7.50 11.94 23.84
CA THR A 182 8.81 12.44 24.29
C THR A 182 9.98 11.49 24.07
N LEU A 183 9.74 10.27 23.57
CA LEU A 183 10.83 9.31 23.33
C LEU A 183 11.59 9.69 22.05
N SER A 184 12.88 9.98 22.16
CA SER A 184 13.77 10.38 21.05
C SER A 184 14.12 9.18 20.14
N LEU A 185 13.12 8.67 19.41
CA LEU A 185 13.31 7.62 18.41
C LEU A 185 13.36 8.23 16.99
N PRO A 186 14.07 7.59 16.05
CA PRO A 186 14.05 8.03 14.66
C PRO A 186 12.62 8.00 14.12
N VAL A 187 12.18 9.10 13.52
CA VAL A 187 10.83 9.22 12.97
C VAL A 187 10.77 8.58 11.59
N ARG A 188 9.84 7.66 11.43
CA ARG A 188 9.49 7.04 10.14
C ARG A 188 8.17 7.60 9.63
N ASN A 189 8.09 7.80 8.32
CA ASN A 189 6.84 8.15 7.64
C ASN A 189 6.17 6.91 7.08
N PHE A 190 4.90 6.73 7.40
CA PHE A 190 4.05 5.72 6.80
C PHE A 190 3.29 6.34 5.63
N LEU A 191 3.45 5.77 4.45
CA LEU A 191 2.84 6.24 3.22
C LEU A 191 1.86 5.18 2.71
N PHE A 192 0.65 5.55 2.31
CA PHE A 192 -0.29 4.67 1.64
C PHE A 192 -0.36 5.06 0.16
N CYS A 193 -0.16 4.11 -0.73
CA CYS A 193 -0.22 4.33 -2.16
C CYS A 193 -1.24 3.42 -2.82
N GLN A 194 -1.77 3.87 -3.94
CA GLN A 194 -2.57 3.01 -4.79
C GLN A 194 -1.68 1.86 -5.29
N SER A 195 -2.17 0.63 -5.16
CA SER A 195 -1.50 -0.57 -5.65
C SER A 195 -2.31 -1.17 -6.78
N CYS A 196 -1.70 -1.35 -7.95
CA CYS A 196 -2.27 -2.10 -9.05
C CYS A 196 -1.22 -2.53 -10.08
N TYR A 197 -1.54 -3.61 -10.77
CA TYR A 197 -0.75 -4.16 -11.87
C TYR A 197 -1.70 -4.53 -12.99
N TYR A 198 -1.63 -3.85 -14.14
CA TYR A 198 -2.62 -4.03 -15.21
C TYR A 198 -2.02 -3.86 -16.63
N ARG A 199 -2.53 -4.63 -17.60
CA ARG A 199 -2.17 -4.56 -19.03
C ARG A 199 -3.00 -3.50 -19.82
N THR A 200 -4.09 -2.95 -19.26
CA THR A 200 -5.02 -1.97 -19.90
C THR A 200 -5.63 -0.95 -18.90
N LYS A 201 -6.55 -0.05 -19.34
CA LYS A 201 -6.90 1.25 -18.71
C LYS A 201 -7.49 1.23 -17.28
N THR A 202 -8.11 0.16 -16.80
CA THR A 202 -8.82 0.17 -15.50
C THR A 202 -8.02 -0.55 -14.42
N CYS A 203 -7.15 0.22 -13.77
CA CYS A 203 -6.48 -0.13 -12.52
C CYS A 203 -7.52 -0.01 -11.39
N TYR A 204 -8.01 -1.13 -10.85
CA TYR A 204 -8.77 -1.13 -9.61
C TYR A 204 -7.82 -0.83 -8.47
N THR A 205 -7.97 0.35 -7.86
CA THR A 205 -7.02 0.89 -6.91
C THR A 205 -7.46 0.58 -5.49
N LYS A 206 -6.65 -0.17 -4.75
CA LYS A 206 -6.71 -0.23 -3.29
C LYS A 206 -5.49 0.47 -2.72
N LEU A 207 -5.65 1.04 -1.54
CA LEU A 207 -4.54 1.68 -0.84
C LEU A 207 -3.74 0.62 -0.08
N GLN A 208 -2.43 0.65 -0.27
CA GLN A 208 -1.47 -0.23 0.38
C GLN A 208 -0.46 0.62 1.14
N LEU A 209 -0.08 0.18 2.34
CA LEU A 209 1.00 0.78 3.11
C LEU A 209 2.37 0.48 2.48
N CYS A 210 3.22 1.49 2.42
CA CYS A 210 4.56 1.41 1.88
C CYS A 210 5.55 0.91 2.91
N GLY A 211 6.55 0.18 2.42
CA GLY A 211 7.60 -0.38 3.25
C GLY A 211 8.61 0.64 3.73
N VAL A 212 9.55 0.13 4.55
CA VAL A 212 10.57 0.92 5.25
C VAL A 212 11.33 1.91 4.37
N GLN A 213 11.63 1.50 3.16
CA GLN A 213 12.47 2.23 2.22
C GLN A 213 11.66 2.85 1.08
N GLU A 214 10.32 2.79 1.16
CA GLU A 214 9.42 3.28 0.13
C GLU A 214 8.72 4.55 0.63
N ASP A 215 9.19 5.69 0.13
CA ASP A 215 8.82 7.03 0.58
C ASP A 215 8.01 7.83 -0.45
N VAL A 216 7.65 7.20 -1.57
CA VAL A 216 6.83 7.80 -2.64
C VAL A 216 5.82 6.80 -3.22
N CYS A 217 4.71 7.33 -3.71
CA CYS A 217 3.79 6.63 -4.58
C CYS A 217 4.28 6.76 -6.02
N VAL A 218 4.43 5.63 -6.72
CA VAL A 218 4.95 5.57 -8.08
C VAL A 218 3.85 5.09 -9.03
N THR A 219 3.59 5.86 -10.08
CA THR A 219 2.86 5.39 -11.26
C THR A 219 3.88 5.16 -12.38
N GLU A 220 4.04 3.92 -12.80
CA GLU A 220 5.00 3.54 -13.84
C GLU A 220 4.28 2.99 -15.08
N LYS A 221 4.74 3.40 -16.25
CA LYS A 221 4.33 2.85 -17.54
C LYS A 221 5.50 2.08 -18.12
N ILE A 222 5.27 0.80 -18.41
CA ILE A 222 6.29 -0.12 -18.89
C ILE A 222 5.86 -0.66 -20.23
N ARG A 223 6.67 -0.49 -21.27
CA ARG A 223 6.45 -1.12 -22.58
C ARG A 223 7.52 -2.16 -22.80
N THR A 224 7.11 -3.41 -23.04
CA THR A 224 8.00 -4.54 -23.28
C THR A 224 7.79 -5.07 -24.68
N ILE A 225 8.87 -5.14 -25.46
CA ILE A 225 8.90 -5.80 -26.76
C ILE A 225 9.78 -7.03 -26.64
N HIS A 226 9.20 -8.21 -26.86
CA HIS A 226 9.91 -9.50 -26.79
C HIS A 226 9.30 -10.49 -27.77
N ASN A 227 10.14 -11.11 -28.63
CA ASN A 227 9.71 -12.09 -29.64
C ASN A 227 8.50 -11.64 -30.49
N GLY A 228 8.48 -10.37 -30.92
CA GLY A 228 7.37 -9.80 -31.71
C GLY A 228 6.13 -9.41 -30.91
N GLN A 229 6.04 -9.77 -29.63
CA GLN A 229 4.98 -9.28 -28.74
C GLN A 229 5.36 -7.92 -28.19
N ASP A 230 4.43 -6.95 -28.31
CA ASP A 230 4.54 -5.61 -27.75
C ASP A 230 3.44 -5.41 -26.71
N VAL A 231 3.84 -5.39 -25.44
CA VAL A 231 2.91 -5.32 -24.30
C VAL A 231 3.24 -4.11 -23.46
N THR A 232 2.21 -3.31 -23.18
CA THR A 232 2.30 -2.17 -22.27
C THR A 232 1.60 -2.48 -20.96
N TYR A 233 2.20 -2.05 -19.86
CA TYR A 233 1.71 -2.17 -18.50
C TYR A 233 1.64 -0.80 -17.86
N VAL A 234 0.65 -0.59 -17.02
CA VAL A 234 0.59 0.54 -16.09
C VAL A 234 0.49 -0.03 -14.69
N ASN A 235 1.44 0.34 -13.84
CA ASN A 235 1.46 -0.08 -12.46
C ASN A 235 1.38 1.13 -11.55
N LYS A 236 0.68 0.97 -10.42
CA LYS A 236 0.75 1.89 -9.28
C LYS A 236 1.25 1.11 -8.08
N ARG A 237 2.18 1.68 -7.33
CA ARG A 237 2.80 0.99 -6.19
C ARG A 237 3.50 1.98 -5.27
N CYS A 238 3.92 1.48 -4.13
CA CYS A 238 4.98 2.08 -3.33
C CYS A 238 6.34 1.96 -4.04
N GLY A 239 7.22 2.93 -3.83
CA GLY A 239 8.57 2.93 -4.37
C GLY A 239 9.46 3.94 -3.67
N GLN A 240 10.71 4.03 -4.13
CA GLN A 240 11.70 4.93 -3.54
C GLN A 240 11.79 6.23 -4.35
N ALA A 241 12.13 7.36 -3.71
CA ALA A 241 12.24 8.66 -4.36
C ALA A 241 13.18 8.65 -5.58
N ARG A 242 14.24 7.83 -5.55
CA ARG A 242 15.18 7.66 -6.69
C ARG A 242 14.50 7.09 -7.96
N GLU A 243 13.37 6.41 -7.80
CA GLU A 243 12.61 5.85 -8.91
C GLU A 243 11.74 6.89 -9.62
N CYS A 244 11.56 8.10 -9.07
CA CYS A 244 10.70 9.12 -9.66
C CYS A 244 11.23 9.69 -10.97
N SER A 245 12.55 9.66 -11.15
CA SER A 245 13.22 10.10 -12.37
C SER A 245 13.63 8.92 -13.25
N ARG A 246 13.01 7.74 -13.10
CA ARG A 246 13.33 6.53 -13.86
C ARG A 246 12.64 6.54 -15.22
N VAL A 247 13.30 7.19 -16.19
CA VAL A 247 12.83 7.34 -17.56
C VAL A 247 13.89 6.86 -18.53
N GLY A 248 13.59 5.81 -19.27
CA GLY A 248 14.48 5.35 -20.34
C GLY A 248 14.28 3.89 -20.70
N THR A 249 15.26 3.33 -21.40
CA THR A 249 15.21 1.98 -21.95
C THR A 249 16.27 1.06 -21.35
N LEU A 250 15.97 -0.23 -21.36
CA LEU A 250 16.92 -1.33 -21.18
C LEU A 250 16.66 -2.36 -22.28
N ARG A 251 17.73 -2.85 -22.90
CA ARG A 251 17.68 -3.58 -24.15
C ARG A 251 18.71 -4.70 -24.19
N SER A 252 18.30 -5.85 -24.71
CA SER A 252 19.16 -6.93 -25.20
C SER A 252 18.87 -7.18 -26.68
N ASN A 253 19.55 -8.17 -27.25
CA ASN A 253 19.31 -8.69 -28.59
C ASN A 253 17.91 -9.32 -28.78
N LYS A 254 17.23 -9.73 -27.71
CA LYS A 254 15.89 -10.37 -27.79
C LYS A 254 14.77 -9.58 -27.15
N LYS A 255 15.08 -8.70 -26.18
CA LYS A 255 14.10 -7.99 -25.36
C LYS A 255 14.39 -6.51 -25.28
N LYS A 256 13.37 -5.68 -25.42
CA LYS A 256 13.43 -4.23 -25.20
C LYS A 256 12.40 -3.87 -24.15
N ILE A 257 12.79 -3.06 -23.17
CA ILE A 257 11.88 -2.56 -22.13
C ILE A 257 12.06 -1.04 -22.05
N GLY A 258 10.98 -0.30 -22.16
CA GLY A 258 10.93 1.12 -21.84
C GLY A 258 10.19 1.32 -20.52
N ILE A 259 10.73 2.18 -19.65
CA ILE A 259 10.12 2.56 -18.37
C ILE A 259 9.99 4.09 -18.31
N ASN A 260 8.84 4.57 -17.84
CA ASN A 260 8.63 5.96 -17.46
C ASN A 260 7.83 6.02 -16.15
N THR A 261 8.19 6.92 -15.25
CA THR A 261 7.64 7.01 -13.88
C THR A 261 7.19 8.42 -13.55
N THR A 262 6.12 8.52 -12.78
CA THR A 262 5.70 9.73 -12.07
C THR A 262 5.49 9.42 -10.61
N CYS A 263 5.68 10.40 -9.74
CA CYS A 263 5.59 10.23 -8.30
C CYS A 263 4.79 11.32 -7.59
N CYS A 264 4.35 10.99 -6.39
CA CYS A 264 3.98 11.95 -5.34
C CYS A 264 4.32 11.36 -3.96
N SER A 265 4.49 12.22 -2.97
CA SER A 265 4.97 11.86 -1.63
C SER A 265 3.90 11.94 -0.53
N THR A 266 2.65 12.20 -0.91
CA THR A 266 1.52 12.27 0.03
C THR A 266 0.71 10.97 -0.02
N SER A 267 0.28 10.47 1.13
CA SER A 267 -0.52 9.24 1.17
C SER A 267 -1.90 9.45 0.51
N GLY A 268 -2.38 8.42 -0.18
CA GLY A 268 -3.60 8.49 -0.99
C GLY A 268 -3.45 9.26 -2.30
N CYS A 269 -2.27 9.83 -2.58
CA CYS A 269 -2.04 10.54 -3.83
C CYS A 269 -2.06 9.58 -5.02
N ASN A 270 -2.36 10.14 -6.18
CA ASN A 270 -2.49 9.40 -7.42
C ASN A 270 -1.66 10.07 -8.52
N PRO A 271 -0.36 9.72 -8.67
CA PRO A 271 0.47 10.30 -9.70
C PRO A 271 -0.11 10.00 -11.09
N PRO A 272 -0.12 10.97 -12.02
CA PRO A 272 -0.71 10.79 -13.34
C PRO A 272 0.04 9.71 -14.13
N VAL A 273 -0.67 8.96 -14.98
CA VAL A 273 -0.03 7.93 -15.82
C VAL A 273 0.95 8.60 -16.80
N PRO A 274 2.24 8.27 -16.77
CA PRO A 274 3.21 8.86 -17.69
C PRO A 274 2.95 8.46 -19.14
N ILE A 275 3.44 9.26 -20.08
CA ILE A 275 3.48 8.88 -21.49
C ILE A 275 4.42 7.68 -21.70
N SER A 276 4.18 6.91 -22.77
CA SER A 276 5.07 5.79 -23.09
C SER A 276 6.47 6.34 -23.38
N PRO A 277 7.53 5.73 -22.82
CA PRO A 277 8.89 6.16 -23.13
C PRO A 277 9.18 5.92 -24.63
N PRO A 278 9.97 6.82 -25.27
CA PRO A 278 10.45 6.60 -26.62
C PRO A 278 11.36 5.37 -26.66
N MET A 279 11.26 4.57 -27.72
CA MET A 279 12.07 3.36 -27.91
C MET A 279 12.79 3.44 -29.25
N ASP A 280 13.85 4.24 -29.28
CA ASP A 280 14.61 4.49 -30.50
C ASP A 280 15.20 3.20 -31.09
N SER A 281 15.48 3.25 -32.39
CA SER A 281 16.15 2.19 -33.16
C SER A 281 17.48 2.64 -33.76
N GLU A 282 17.72 3.94 -33.83
CA GLU A 282 18.91 4.50 -34.49
C GLU A 282 20.18 4.24 -33.67
N PRO A 283 21.19 3.55 -34.23
CA PRO A 283 22.46 3.29 -33.54
C PRO A 283 23.19 4.58 -33.18
N ASN A 284 23.75 4.63 -31.97
CA ASN A 284 24.40 5.84 -31.45
C ASN A 284 25.94 5.77 -31.36
N GLY A 285 26.55 4.74 -31.96
CA GLY A 285 28.00 4.56 -31.96
C GLY A 285 28.57 3.85 -30.73
N LEU A 286 27.74 3.48 -29.76
CA LEU A 286 28.15 2.72 -28.56
C LEU A 286 27.79 1.24 -28.69
N THR A 287 28.53 0.40 -27.95
CA THR A 287 28.34 -1.05 -27.93
C THR A 287 28.41 -1.63 -26.53
N CYS A 288 27.66 -2.72 -26.34
CA CYS A 288 27.65 -3.48 -25.10
C CYS A 288 27.59 -4.98 -25.39
N PRO A 289 28.11 -5.83 -24.49
CA PRO A 289 27.82 -7.26 -24.53
C PRO A 289 26.31 -7.47 -24.29
N SER A 290 25.71 -8.37 -25.06
CA SER A 290 24.29 -8.67 -25.01
C SER A 290 24.04 -10.16 -24.98
N CYS A 291 23.07 -10.55 -24.18
CA CYS A 291 22.50 -11.88 -24.18
C CYS A 291 21.17 -11.83 -23.42
N TYR A 292 20.30 -12.83 -23.61
CA TYR A 292 19.02 -12.93 -22.91
C TYR A 292 18.72 -14.39 -22.61
N VAL A 293 18.30 -14.68 -21.38
CA VAL A 293 17.86 -16.01 -20.95
C VAL A 293 16.60 -15.90 -20.09
N SER A 294 15.63 -16.77 -20.34
CA SER A 294 14.45 -16.98 -19.50
C SER A 294 14.69 -18.12 -18.51
N ASN A 295 14.06 -18.03 -17.34
CA ASN A 295 14.14 -18.99 -16.22
C ASN A 295 15.56 -19.24 -15.68
N SER A 296 16.45 -18.27 -15.83
CA SER A 296 17.81 -18.30 -15.28
C SER A 296 18.21 -16.89 -14.83
N ASP A 297 19.09 -16.81 -13.83
CA ASP A 297 19.74 -15.56 -13.40
C ASP A 297 21.07 -15.31 -14.11
N THR A 298 21.57 -16.29 -14.87
CA THR A 298 22.91 -16.24 -15.46
C THR A 298 22.87 -16.40 -16.96
N CYS A 299 23.51 -15.47 -17.66
CA CYS A 299 23.58 -15.40 -19.11
C CYS A 299 25.05 -15.30 -19.58
N LEU A 300 25.61 -16.42 -20.02
CA LEU A 300 27.06 -16.58 -20.25
C LEU A 300 27.51 -16.14 -21.64
N GLN A 301 26.76 -16.51 -22.69
CA GLN A 301 27.18 -16.28 -24.06
C GLN A 301 26.79 -14.87 -24.52
N LYS A 302 27.76 -13.95 -24.47
CA LYS A 302 27.56 -12.53 -24.76
C LYS A 302 28.04 -12.19 -26.16
N TYR A 303 27.22 -11.46 -26.90
CA TYR A 303 27.52 -10.97 -28.25
C TYR A 303 27.51 -9.45 -28.26
N PRO A 304 28.37 -8.78 -29.03
CA PRO A 304 28.32 -7.33 -29.14
C PRO A 304 26.99 -6.89 -29.76
N MET A 305 26.33 -5.91 -29.14
CA MET A 305 25.16 -5.22 -29.70
C MET A 305 25.43 -3.72 -29.81
N LYS A 306 24.85 -3.09 -30.83
CA LYS A 306 24.85 -1.63 -30.98
C LYS A 306 23.80 -1.03 -30.07
N CYS A 307 24.19 -0.05 -29.25
CA CYS A 307 23.26 0.76 -28.48
C CYS A 307 22.59 1.80 -29.39
N VAL A 308 21.43 2.30 -28.97
CA VAL A 308 20.59 3.19 -29.79
C VAL A 308 20.13 4.41 -29.03
N GLY A 309 19.77 5.48 -29.74
CA GLY A 309 19.25 6.71 -29.14
C GLY A 309 20.18 7.26 -28.06
N ASN A 310 19.65 7.47 -26.85
CA ASN A 310 20.40 7.95 -25.69
C ASN A 310 20.92 6.84 -24.75
N GLU A 311 20.90 5.57 -25.17
CA GLU A 311 21.47 4.46 -24.41
C GLU A 311 23.00 4.62 -24.28
N SER A 312 23.50 4.82 -23.07
CA SER A 312 24.89 5.23 -22.80
C SER A 312 25.67 4.27 -21.88
N HIS A 313 24.99 3.26 -21.34
CA HIS A 313 25.55 2.32 -20.38
C HIS A 313 25.27 0.89 -20.81
N CYS A 314 26.15 -0.03 -20.42
CA CYS A 314 25.86 -1.46 -20.44
C CYS A 314 25.15 -1.86 -19.16
N ILE A 315 24.22 -2.81 -19.26
CA ILE A 315 23.44 -3.31 -18.14
C ILE A 315 23.62 -4.82 -17.98
N HIS A 316 23.61 -5.27 -16.74
CA HIS A 316 23.28 -6.64 -16.36
C HIS A 316 22.03 -6.57 -15.49
N TYR A 317 20.95 -7.13 -16.02
CA TYR A 317 19.61 -7.09 -15.46
C TYR A 317 19.23 -8.50 -15.05
N ILE A 318 18.81 -8.69 -13.79
CA ILE A 318 18.19 -9.91 -13.31
C ILE A 318 16.83 -9.54 -12.75
N SER A 319 15.77 -10.18 -13.25
CA SER A 319 14.44 -10.07 -12.68
C SER A 319 13.99 -11.40 -12.13
N LYS A 320 13.53 -11.38 -10.88
CA LYS A 320 12.84 -12.50 -10.23
C LYS A 320 11.42 -12.05 -9.92
N ASP A 321 10.47 -12.66 -10.59
CA ASP A 321 9.06 -12.40 -10.38
C ASP A 321 8.43 -13.60 -9.66
N THR A 322 7.83 -13.34 -8.52
CA THR A 322 7.21 -14.34 -7.65
C THR A 322 5.75 -13.99 -7.52
N PHE A 323 4.88 -14.92 -7.90
CA PHE A 323 3.44 -14.80 -7.74
C PHE A 323 2.91 -16.11 -7.18
N GLU A 324 2.31 -16.06 -6.00
CA GLU A 324 1.93 -17.27 -5.26
C GLU A 324 3.13 -18.22 -5.08
N ASN A 325 3.04 -19.44 -5.62
CA ASN A 325 4.11 -20.44 -5.59
C ASN A 325 4.98 -20.44 -6.86
N ASP A 326 4.60 -19.66 -7.87
CA ASP A 326 5.32 -19.60 -9.14
C ASP A 326 6.44 -18.57 -9.07
N VAL A 327 7.64 -19.01 -9.44
CA VAL A 327 8.82 -18.16 -9.53
C VAL A 327 9.34 -18.20 -10.96
N THR A 328 9.28 -17.05 -11.63
CA THR A 328 9.94 -16.87 -12.92
C THR A 328 11.18 -16.00 -12.73
N LYS A 329 12.23 -16.33 -13.48
CA LYS A 329 13.46 -15.54 -13.52
C LYS A 329 13.75 -15.15 -14.95
N GLU A 330 14.41 -14.04 -15.13
CA GLU A 330 15.05 -13.71 -16.40
C GLU A 330 16.33 -12.93 -16.12
N SER A 331 17.31 -13.10 -17.01
CA SER A 331 18.57 -12.37 -16.94
C SER A 331 18.97 -11.94 -18.33
N PHE A 332 19.47 -10.72 -18.45
CA PHE A 332 20.01 -10.24 -19.71
C PHE A 332 21.12 -9.21 -19.53
N HIS A 333 22.02 -9.22 -20.51
CA HIS A 333 22.99 -8.15 -20.72
C HIS A 333 22.57 -7.32 -21.93
N GLY A 334 22.96 -6.04 -21.96
CA GLY A 334 22.85 -5.22 -23.16
C GLY A 334 23.00 -3.72 -22.85
N CYS A 335 22.24 -2.87 -23.53
CA CYS A 335 22.33 -1.41 -23.44
C CYS A 335 21.22 -0.82 -22.55
N THR A 336 21.50 0.29 -21.89
CA THR A 336 20.53 1.06 -21.11
C THR A 336 20.87 2.54 -21.05
N THR A 337 19.91 3.34 -20.61
CA THR A 337 20.08 4.78 -20.37
C THR A 337 20.65 5.06 -18.98
N ASP A 338 21.31 6.21 -18.82
CA ASP A 338 21.88 6.68 -17.54
C ASP A 338 20.82 6.78 -16.43
N SER A 339 19.60 7.23 -16.76
CA SER A 339 18.49 7.34 -15.81
C SER A 339 18.11 6.00 -15.17
N ILE A 340 18.08 4.92 -15.96
CA ILE A 340 17.81 3.57 -15.44
C ILE A 340 18.91 3.13 -14.46
N CYS A 341 20.17 3.40 -14.76
CA CYS A 341 21.29 3.08 -13.88
C CYS A 341 21.27 3.89 -12.58
N LYS A 342 20.95 5.18 -12.64
CA LYS A 342 20.80 6.05 -11.45
C LYS A 342 19.66 5.61 -10.54
N ALA A 343 18.54 5.16 -11.11
CA ALA A 343 17.44 4.59 -10.32
C ALA A 343 17.84 3.25 -9.65
N GLY A 344 18.69 2.47 -10.31
CA GLY A 344 19.29 1.25 -9.77
C GLY A 344 18.28 0.12 -9.54
N SER A 345 18.70 -0.87 -8.76
CA SER A 345 17.87 -2.01 -8.37
C SER A 345 16.59 -1.57 -7.67
N SER A 346 15.50 -2.28 -7.92
CA SER A 346 14.18 -1.96 -7.38
C SER A 346 13.44 -3.23 -6.98
N ARG A 347 12.61 -3.15 -5.95
CA ARG A 347 11.67 -4.20 -5.59
C ARG A 347 10.27 -3.65 -5.72
N ARG A 348 9.40 -4.41 -6.39
CA ARG A 348 7.99 -4.06 -6.58
C ARG A 348 7.15 -5.05 -5.82
N HIS A 349 6.14 -4.55 -5.12
CA HIS A 349 5.17 -5.34 -4.40
C HIS A 349 3.77 -4.97 -4.86
N PHE A 350 3.01 -5.96 -5.29
CA PHE A 350 1.60 -5.81 -5.64
C PHE A 350 0.79 -6.80 -4.80
N SER A 351 -0.23 -6.28 -4.13
CA SER A 351 -1.16 -7.09 -3.36
C SER A 351 -2.47 -7.29 -4.14
N TYR A 352 -2.97 -8.52 -4.11
CA TYR A 352 -4.26 -8.91 -4.67
C TYR A 352 -5.15 -9.47 -3.57
N PRO A 353 -5.83 -8.60 -2.78
CA PRO A 353 -6.63 -9.03 -1.63
C PRO A 353 -7.77 -9.97 -1.99
N GLU A 354 -8.32 -9.87 -3.20
CA GLU A 354 -9.48 -10.66 -3.64
C GLU A 354 -9.16 -12.16 -3.73
N ILE A 355 -7.90 -12.47 -4.05
CA ILE A 355 -7.39 -13.84 -4.17
C ILE A 355 -6.34 -14.15 -3.09
N LYS A 356 -6.16 -13.25 -2.11
CA LYS A 356 -5.14 -13.37 -1.05
C LYS A 356 -3.74 -13.67 -1.59
N ALA A 357 -3.39 -13.09 -2.74
CA ALA A 357 -2.13 -13.33 -3.42
C ALA A 357 -1.23 -12.09 -3.40
N ILE A 358 0.07 -12.33 -3.41
CA ILE A 358 1.09 -11.29 -3.47
C ILE A 358 1.97 -11.56 -4.70
N ARG A 359 2.22 -10.51 -5.48
CA ARG A 359 3.28 -10.51 -6.49
C ARG A 359 4.44 -9.67 -6.03
N THR A 360 5.62 -10.26 -6.02
CA THR A 360 6.87 -9.54 -5.79
C THR A 360 7.75 -9.65 -7.02
N THR A 361 8.13 -8.51 -7.60
CA THR A 361 9.12 -8.45 -8.67
C THR A 361 10.38 -7.79 -8.14
N ARG A 362 11.47 -8.56 -8.04
CA ARG A 362 12.79 -8.03 -7.69
C ARG A 362 13.59 -7.82 -8.97
N MET A 363 14.13 -6.63 -9.15
CA MET A 363 15.01 -6.26 -10.25
C MET A 363 16.37 -5.87 -9.68
N ASP A 364 17.38 -6.69 -9.95
CA ASP A 364 18.77 -6.40 -9.61
C ASP A 364 19.49 -5.91 -10.86
N LEU A 365 20.07 -4.70 -10.79
CA LEU A 365 20.72 -4.03 -11.91
C LEU A 365 22.17 -3.71 -11.55
N THR A 366 23.08 -3.98 -12.49
CA THR A 366 24.44 -3.43 -12.45
C THR A 366 24.75 -2.77 -13.80
N CYS A 367 25.42 -1.62 -13.75
CA CYS A 367 25.72 -0.83 -14.94
C CYS A 367 27.21 -0.56 -15.08
N SER A 368 27.68 -0.45 -16.31
CA SER A 368 29.00 0.07 -16.67
C SER A 368 28.87 1.03 -17.86
N LYS A 369 29.92 1.82 -18.16
CA LYS A 369 29.92 2.65 -19.38
C LYS A 369 29.94 1.76 -20.63
N ALA A 370 29.19 2.17 -21.65
CA ALA A 370 29.26 1.54 -22.96
C ALA A 370 30.55 1.90 -23.70
N LEU A 371 30.98 1.04 -24.61
CA LEU A 371 32.23 1.19 -25.35
C LEU A 371 31.96 1.82 -26.71
N GLY A 372 32.77 2.81 -27.11
CA GLY A 372 32.72 3.37 -28.46
C GLY A 372 33.23 2.38 -29.51
N LEU A 373 32.60 2.36 -30.68
CA LEU A 373 32.97 1.52 -31.83
C LEU A 373 34.44 1.70 -32.32
N ASN A 374 35.09 2.80 -31.94
CA ASN A 374 36.48 3.10 -32.33
C ASN A 374 37.53 2.59 -31.34
N ASN A 375 37.13 2.03 -30.20
CA ASN A 375 38.05 1.38 -29.29
C ASN A 375 38.21 -0.08 -29.73
N ALA A 376 39.15 -0.31 -30.65
CA ALA A 376 39.65 -1.66 -30.90
C ALA A 376 40.07 -2.27 -29.56
N VAL A 377 39.37 -3.31 -29.12
CA VAL A 377 39.82 -4.16 -28.03
C VAL A 377 41.10 -4.82 -28.55
N GLN A 378 42.25 -4.25 -28.23
CA GLN A 378 43.49 -5.02 -28.30
C GLN A 378 43.28 -6.22 -27.37
N PRO A 379 43.43 -7.46 -27.88
CA PRO A 379 43.41 -8.62 -26.99
C PRO A 379 44.50 -8.41 -25.92
N PRO A 380 44.27 -8.84 -24.66
CA PRO A 380 45.30 -8.74 -23.65
C PRO A 380 46.54 -9.48 -24.14
N LEU A 381 47.67 -8.79 -24.21
CA LEU A 381 48.97 -9.43 -24.39
C LEU A 381 49.16 -10.40 -23.21
N VAL A 382 48.96 -11.69 -23.46
CA VAL A 382 49.33 -12.72 -22.50
C VAL A 382 50.86 -12.81 -22.54
N SER A 383 51.52 -12.11 -21.61
CA SER A 383 52.94 -12.31 -21.37
C SER A 383 53.13 -13.66 -20.68
N VAL A 384 53.33 -14.70 -21.48
CA VAL A 384 53.82 -15.99 -20.99
C VAL A 384 55.31 -15.81 -20.66
N ILE A 385 55.64 -15.65 -19.38
CA ILE A 385 57.02 -15.74 -18.91
C ILE A 385 57.36 -17.23 -18.82
N ILE A 386 57.92 -17.78 -19.89
CA ILE A 386 58.71 -19.01 -19.82
C ILE A 386 60.17 -18.59 -19.91
N GLY A 387 60.90 -18.82 -18.81
CA GLY A 387 62.36 -18.82 -18.71
C GLY A 387 63.13 -17.92 -19.68
N LEU A 388 63.46 -16.70 -19.25
CA LEU A 388 64.68 -15.98 -19.62
C LEU A 388 65.11 -16.01 -21.11
N ARG A 389 64.21 -15.86 -22.10
CA ARG A 389 64.53 -15.25 -23.41
C ARG A 389 63.27 -14.65 -24.07
N VAL A 390 63.34 -13.37 -24.42
CA VAL A 390 62.34 -12.69 -25.25
C VAL A 390 62.54 -13.15 -26.69
N ILE A 391 61.53 -13.80 -27.27
CA ILE A 391 61.39 -13.96 -28.72
C ILE A 391 60.03 -13.37 -29.10
N ASN A 392 60.05 -12.28 -29.87
CA ASN A 392 58.86 -11.75 -30.51
C ASN A 392 58.52 -12.64 -31.72
N SER A 393 57.35 -13.26 -31.72
CA SER A 393 56.79 -13.90 -32.91
C SER A 393 55.36 -13.40 -33.13
N ILE A 394 55.12 -12.88 -34.34
CA ILE A 394 53.82 -12.42 -34.85
C ILE A 394 53.03 -13.66 -35.30
N PHE A 395 51.80 -13.82 -34.81
CA PHE A 395 50.73 -14.53 -35.51
C PHE A 395 49.39 -13.85 -35.25
#